data_AF-C3ZEJ0-F1
#
_entry.id   AF-C3ZEJ0-F1
#
_cell.length_a   1.000
_cell.length_b   1.000
_cell.length_c   1.000
_cell.angle_alpha   90.00
_cell.angle_beta   90.00
_cell.angle_gamma   90.00
#
_symmetry.space_group_name_H-M   'P 1'
#
loop_
_entity.id
_entity.type
_entity.pdbx_description
1 polymer ?
#
loop_
_entity_poly.entity_id
_entity_poly.type
_entity_poly.pdbx_seq_one_letter_code
_entity_poly.pdbx_strand_id
1 'polypeptide(L)'
;PFKNKRFNTCSVVGNGGILTGSGCGKEIDASEFVFRFNMAPMYEEYLEDIGKKTNLITINPSMIRYRYFSYTINVRALMSDLSVYGDSYLWIWAFETATNADHAFKAQQALQGNSARNQVILPYPRVTGSMKSFWKNNGIRAQKASSGLLFVGLATQLCEEVHLYGFWPFHSDRNNRRLTEHYYDNAFATKFHRISDEFRQLQHLHNTGVLRLTTNACQ
;
A
#
# COMPACT_ATOMS: atom_id res chain seq x y z
N PRO A 1 -8.16 -3.00 -15.30
CA PRO A 1 -8.89 -1.73 -15.14
C PRO A 1 -8.14 -0.47 -15.60
N PHE A 2 -6.80 -0.45 -15.63
CA PHE A 2 -6.01 0.77 -15.91
C PHE A 2 -5.51 0.93 -17.35
N LYS A 3 -6.08 0.20 -18.33
CA LYS A 3 -5.66 0.33 -19.73
C LYS A 3 -5.96 1.75 -20.21
N ASN A 4 -4.96 2.42 -20.79
CA ASN A 4 -5.03 3.81 -21.27
C ASN A 4 -5.45 4.84 -20.21
N LYS A 5 -5.20 4.55 -18.93
CA LYS A 5 -5.39 5.50 -17.84
C LYS A 5 -4.06 6.15 -17.50
N ARG A 6 -4.07 7.47 -17.37
CA ARG A 6 -2.96 8.27 -16.86
C ARG A 6 -3.56 9.32 -15.93
N PHE A 7 -3.05 9.39 -14.71
CA PHE A 7 -3.48 10.33 -13.68
C PHE A 7 -2.46 11.47 -13.60
N ASN A 8 -2.91 12.68 -13.30
CA ASN A 8 -1.98 13.81 -13.17
C ASN A 8 -1.13 13.65 -11.91
N THR A 9 -1.77 13.45 -10.76
CA THR A 9 -1.09 13.35 -9.47
C THR A 9 -1.48 12.10 -8.72
N CYS A 10 -0.48 11.41 -8.18
CA CYS A 10 -0.68 10.21 -7.39
C CYS A 10 0.01 10.30 -6.03
N SER A 11 -0.74 9.99 -4.98
CA SER A 11 -0.19 9.75 -3.64
C SER A 11 -0.01 8.26 -3.43
N VAL A 12 1.21 7.84 -3.11
CA VAL A 12 1.50 6.48 -2.64
C VAL A 12 1.76 6.56 -1.15
N VAL A 13 0.85 6.02 -0.35
CA VAL A 13 0.86 6.16 1.11
C VAL A 13 1.29 4.85 1.73
N GLY A 14 2.57 4.79 2.12
CA GLY A 14 3.12 3.73 2.96
C GLY A 14 2.55 3.79 4.39
N ASN A 15 2.90 2.79 5.20
CA ASN A 15 2.32 2.64 6.54
C ASN A 15 3.22 3.19 7.65
N GLY A 16 4.38 3.78 7.33
CA GLY A 16 5.42 4.12 8.31
C GLY A 16 4.98 5.14 9.36
N GLY A 17 5.48 4.98 10.59
CA GLY A 17 5.16 5.86 11.73
C GLY A 17 5.58 7.33 11.57
N ILE A 18 6.38 7.66 10.55
CA ILE A 18 6.70 9.06 10.18
C ILE A 18 5.45 9.89 9.88
N LEU A 19 4.33 9.25 9.49
CA LEU A 19 3.06 9.92 9.22
C LEU A 19 2.43 10.52 10.47
N THR A 20 2.67 9.96 11.66
CA THR A 20 2.04 10.44 12.90
C THR A 20 2.46 11.87 13.21
N GLY A 21 1.48 12.79 13.27
CA GLY A 21 1.64 14.22 13.49
C GLY A 21 2.21 14.97 12.28
N SER A 22 2.06 14.44 11.07
CA SER A 22 2.54 15.06 9.84
C SER A 22 1.56 16.07 9.23
N GLY A 23 0.26 15.97 9.53
CA GLY A 23 -0.76 16.84 8.92
C GLY A 23 -0.94 16.65 7.41
N CYS A 24 -0.39 15.57 6.83
CA CYS A 24 -0.35 15.37 5.38
C CYS A 24 -1.66 14.92 4.75
N GLY A 25 -2.72 14.68 5.53
CA GLY A 25 -3.96 14.08 5.03
C GLY A 25 -4.63 14.89 3.92
N LYS A 26 -4.61 16.22 4.02
CA LYS A 26 -5.17 17.10 2.98
C LYS A 26 -4.36 17.06 1.68
N GLU A 27 -3.03 17.09 1.76
CA GLU A 27 -2.15 16.99 0.59
C GLU A 27 -2.28 15.62 -0.08
N ILE A 28 -2.37 14.54 0.72
CA ILE A 28 -2.61 13.18 0.22
C ILE A 28 -3.93 13.11 -0.54
N ASP A 29 -5.01 13.63 0.04
CA ASP A 29 -6.35 13.60 -0.52
C ASP A 29 -6.53 14.53 -1.73
N ALA A 30 -5.62 15.48 -1.96
CA ALA A 30 -5.64 16.33 -3.13
C ALA A 30 -5.27 15.58 -4.43
N SER A 31 -4.52 14.47 -4.34
CA SER A 31 -4.12 13.67 -5.50
C SER A 31 -5.32 13.05 -6.24
N GLU A 32 -5.18 12.89 -7.56
CA GLU A 32 -6.19 12.25 -8.40
C GLU A 32 -6.34 10.76 -8.05
N PHE A 33 -5.23 10.09 -7.72
CA PHE A 33 -5.22 8.68 -7.35
C PHE A 33 -4.39 8.39 -6.10
N VAL A 34 -4.96 7.65 -5.14
CA VAL A 34 -4.28 7.29 -3.89
C VAL A 34 -4.11 5.77 -3.77
N PHE A 35 -2.86 5.33 -3.66
CA PHE A 35 -2.46 3.95 -3.38
C PHE A 35 -2.20 3.75 -1.88
N ARG A 36 -2.78 2.71 -1.29
CA ARG A 36 -2.59 2.31 0.12
C ARG A 36 -2.25 0.82 0.24
N PHE A 37 -1.77 0.40 1.41
CA PHE A 37 -1.24 -0.95 1.58
C PHE A 37 -1.83 -1.71 2.77
N ASN A 38 -2.00 -3.01 2.55
CA ASN A 38 -2.22 -4.03 3.57
C ASN A 38 -3.43 -3.82 4.48
N MET A 39 -4.51 -3.21 3.98
CA MET A 39 -5.70 -2.84 4.79
C MET A 39 -5.31 -2.16 6.11
N ALA A 40 -4.36 -1.21 6.02
CA ALA A 40 -3.96 -0.40 7.15
C ALA A 40 -5.17 0.39 7.69
N PRO A 41 -5.38 0.43 9.02
CA PRO A 41 -6.55 1.05 9.61
C PRO A 41 -6.64 2.55 9.27
N MET A 42 -7.86 3.04 9.05
CA MET A 42 -8.16 4.44 8.77
C MET A 42 -9.16 4.99 9.79
N TYR A 43 -8.86 4.81 11.08
CA TYR A 43 -9.66 5.40 12.16
C TYR A 43 -9.52 6.92 12.17
N GLU A 44 -10.50 7.60 12.77
CA GLU A 44 -10.62 9.07 12.72
C GLU A 44 -9.37 9.79 13.23
N GLU A 45 -8.71 9.24 14.26
CA GLU A 45 -7.50 9.80 14.84
C GLU A 45 -6.30 9.85 13.89
N TYR A 46 -6.32 9.09 12.79
CA TYR A 46 -5.23 9.08 11.80
C TYR A 46 -5.50 9.98 10.59
N LEU A 47 -6.76 10.37 10.35
CA LEU A 47 -7.17 10.97 9.08
C LEU A 47 -6.53 12.34 8.80
N GLU A 48 -6.18 13.09 9.84
CA GLU A 48 -5.44 14.35 9.69
C GLU A 48 -4.06 14.13 9.06
N ASP A 49 -3.42 13.01 9.36
CA ASP A 49 -2.09 12.66 8.89
C ASP A 49 -2.11 11.91 7.57
N ILE A 50 -3.05 10.96 7.41
CA ILE A 50 -3.02 9.99 6.31
C ILE A 50 -4.08 10.23 5.23
N GLY A 51 -5.06 11.10 5.48
CA GLY A 51 -6.18 11.37 4.57
C GLY A 51 -7.18 10.21 4.49
N LYS A 52 -8.32 10.43 3.85
CA LYS A 52 -9.39 9.42 3.69
C LYS A 52 -9.51 8.86 2.27
N LYS A 53 -8.99 9.56 1.26
CA LYS A 53 -9.11 9.14 -0.15
C LYS A 53 -8.34 7.83 -0.35
N THR A 54 -8.99 6.86 -0.98
CA THR A 54 -8.40 5.57 -1.34
C THR A 54 -8.94 5.17 -2.71
N ASN A 55 -8.07 5.01 -3.69
CA ASN A 55 -8.45 4.51 -5.01
C ASN A 55 -8.02 3.06 -5.22
N LEU A 56 -6.88 2.67 -4.64
CA LEU A 56 -6.42 1.29 -4.62
C LEU A 56 -5.81 0.95 -3.27
N ILE A 57 -6.19 -0.20 -2.73
CA ILE A 57 -5.54 -0.77 -1.53
C ILE A 57 -5.09 -2.21 -1.77
N THR A 58 -3.90 -2.55 -1.29
CA THR A 58 -3.40 -3.93 -1.38
C THR A 58 -3.89 -4.79 -0.22
N ILE A 59 -4.11 -6.07 -0.49
CA ILE A 59 -4.51 -7.06 0.51
C ILE A 59 -3.60 -8.28 0.38
N ASN A 60 -3.02 -8.70 1.51
CA ASN A 60 -2.30 -9.96 1.58
C ASN A 60 -3.30 -11.11 1.83
N PRO A 61 -3.32 -12.18 1.01
CA PRO A 61 -4.18 -13.34 1.24
C PRO A 61 -3.99 -14.00 2.61
N SER A 62 -2.79 -13.94 3.20
CA SER A 62 -2.58 -14.49 4.54
C SER A 62 -3.37 -13.72 5.61
N MET A 63 -3.53 -12.41 5.43
CA MET A 63 -4.35 -11.58 6.31
C MET A 63 -5.84 -11.90 6.13
N ILE A 64 -6.28 -12.14 4.88
CA ILE A 64 -7.66 -12.58 4.61
C ILE A 64 -7.95 -13.85 5.41
N ARG A 65 -7.07 -14.85 5.29
CA ARG A 65 -7.19 -16.11 6.05
C ARG A 65 -7.22 -15.85 7.55
N TYR A 66 -6.25 -15.10 8.07
CA TYR A 66 -6.09 -14.91 9.51
C TYR A 66 -7.25 -14.13 10.15
N ARG A 67 -7.75 -13.07 9.49
CA ARG A 67 -8.77 -12.19 10.05
C ARG A 67 -10.20 -12.67 9.80
N TYR A 68 -10.45 -13.33 8.67
CA TYR A 68 -11.80 -13.60 8.21
C TYR A 68 -12.13 -15.07 8.02
N PHE A 69 -11.17 -16.00 8.15
CA PHE A 69 -11.45 -17.43 8.00
C PHE A 69 -11.28 -18.19 9.31
N SER A 70 -12.32 -18.93 9.69
CA SER A 70 -12.24 -20.04 10.66
C SER A 70 -12.49 -21.37 9.94
N TYR A 71 -13.72 -21.59 9.48
CA TYR A 71 -14.15 -22.68 8.60
C TYR A 71 -14.73 -22.13 7.29
N THR A 72 -15.50 -21.05 7.40
CA THR A 72 -16.02 -20.24 6.30
C THR A 72 -15.59 -18.78 6.46
N ILE A 73 -15.79 -17.97 5.42
CA ILE A 73 -15.43 -16.55 5.45
C ILE A 73 -16.44 -15.73 6.25
N ASN A 74 -15.97 -14.91 7.19
CA ASN A 74 -16.77 -13.94 7.92
C ASN A 74 -16.98 -12.69 7.05
N VAL A 75 -18.00 -12.76 6.20
CA VAL A 75 -18.33 -11.69 5.24
C VAL A 75 -18.64 -10.37 5.94
N ARG A 76 -19.36 -10.40 7.07
CA ARG A 76 -19.75 -9.19 7.80
C ARG A 76 -18.51 -8.43 8.29
N ALA A 77 -17.55 -9.13 8.89
CA ALA A 77 -16.30 -8.53 9.33
C ALA A 77 -15.49 -7.98 8.15
N LEU A 78 -15.36 -8.75 7.07
CA LEU A 78 -14.64 -8.29 5.86
C LEU A 78 -15.27 -7.02 5.26
N MET A 79 -16.60 -6.98 5.11
CA MET A 79 -17.30 -5.81 4.57
C MET A 79 -17.19 -4.60 5.49
N SER A 80 -17.27 -4.81 6.80
CA SER A 80 -17.09 -3.75 7.80
C SER A 80 -15.71 -3.11 7.67
N ASP A 81 -14.66 -3.92 7.64
CA ASP A 81 -13.27 -3.44 7.52
C ASP A 81 -13.00 -2.78 6.18
N LEU A 82 -13.67 -3.20 5.10
CA LEU A 82 -13.49 -2.61 3.78
C LEU A 82 -14.27 -1.31 3.57
N SER A 83 -15.28 -1.04 4.39
CA SER A 83 -16.19 0.10 4.23
C SER A 83 -15.47 1.46 4.23
N VAL A 84 -14.37 1.56 4.98
CA VAL A 84 -13.55 2.78 5.10
C VAL A 84 -12.79 3.12 3.81
N TYR A 85 -12.58 2.14 2.92
CA TYR A 85 -11.85 2.36 1.66
C TYR A 85 -12.77 2.74 0.49
N GLY A 86 -14.03 3.09 0.75
CA GLY A 86 -14.98 3.54 -0.28
C GLY A 86 -15.15 2.53 -1.43
N ASP A 87 -15.18 3.03 -2.66
CA ASP A 87 -15.40 2.24 -3.89
C ASP A 87 -14.08 1.82 -4.54
N SER A 88 -13.03 1.63 -3.73
CA SER A 88 -11.67 1.38 -4.17
C SER A 88 -11.47 0.03 -4.87
N TYR A 89 -10.37 -0.07 -5.62
CA TYR A 89 -9.84 -1.32 -6.10
C TYR A 89 -9.11 -2.08 -4.99
N LEU A 90 -9.42 -3.36 -4.82
CA LEU A 90 -8.75 -4.26 -3.88
C LEU A 90 -7.74 -5.12 -4.63
N TRP A 91 -6.46 -4.81 -4.51
CA TRP A 91 -5.41 -5.59 -5.14
C TRP A 91 -4.98 -6.74 -4.24
N ILE A 92 -5.43 -7.96 -4.55
CA ILE A 92 -5.15 -9.15 -3.74
C ILE A 92 -4.00 -9.94 -4.36
N TRP A 93 -2.92 -10.18 -3.60
CA TRP A 93 -1.75 -10.92 -4.06
C TRP A 93 -1.98 -12.45 -4.15
N ALA A 94 -2.98 -12.87 -4.93
CA ALA A 94 -3.52 -14.23 -4.95
C ALA A 94 -2.50 -15.31 -5.35
N PHE A 95 -1.67 -15.05 -6.35
CA PHE A 95 -0.93 -16.12 -7.05
C PHE A 95 0.48 -16.38 -6.50
N GLU A 96 0.73 -16.15 -5.20
CA GLU A 96 2.00 -16.57 -4.58
C GLU A 96 1.99 -18.08 -4.24
N THR A 97 0.84 -18.64 -3.87
CA THR A 97 0.65 -20.08 -3.58
C THR A 97 -0.77 -20.51 -3.95
N ALA A 98 -1.02 -21.81 -4.11
CA ALA A 98 -2.38 -22.33 -4.33
C ALA A 98 -3.32 -21.96 -3.18
N THR A 99 -2.84 -22.03 -1.93
CA THR A 99 -3.60 -21.61 -0.74
C THR A 99 -3.96 -20.13 -0.79
N ASN A 100 -3.03 -19.26 -1.19
CA ASN A 100 -3.30 -17.82 -1.33
C ASN A 100 -4.36 -17.54 -2.41
N ALA A 101 -4.33 -18.32 -3.51
CA ALA A 101 -5.32 -18.20 -4.57
C ALA A 101 -6.72 -18.61 -4.09
N ASP A 102 -6.83 -19.71 -3.36
CA ASP A 102 -8.10 -20.17 -2.76
C ASP A 102 -8.73 -19.10 -1.85
N HIS A 103 -7.95 -18.53 -0.92
CA HIS A 103 -8.45 -17.46 -0.03
C HIS A 103 -8.86 -16.20 -0.80
N ALA A 104 -8.09 -15.81 -1.81
CA ALA A 104 -8.41 -14.65 -2.63
C ALA A 104 -9.70 -14.85 -3.45
N PHE A 105 -9.90 -16.04 -4.04
CA PHE A 105 -11.11 -16.36 -4.79
C PHE A 105 -12.34 -16.41 -3.89
N LYS A 106 -12.24 -17.03 -2.71
CA LYS A 106 -13.34 -17.04 -1.73
C LYS A 106 -13.70 -15.64 -1.24
N ALA A 107 -12.71 -14.78 -1.00
CA ALA A 107 -12.96 -13.38 -0.68
C ALA A 107 -13.64 -12.63 -1.82
N GLN A 108 -13.20 -12.83 -3.07
CA GLN A 108 -13.85 -12.24 -4.24
C GLN A 108 -15.32 -12.67 -4.36
N GLN A 109 -15.60 -13.97 -4.24
CA GLN A 109 -16.97 -14.51 -4.30
C GLN A 109 -17.85 -13.94 -3.18
N ALA A 110 -17.34 -13.85 -1.96
CA ALA A 110 -18.06 -13.26 -0.84
C ALA A 110 -18.41 -11.79 -1.08
N LEU A 111 -17.48 -11.00 -1.61
CA LEU A 111 -17.70 -9.58 -1.91
C LEU A 111 -18.72 -9.40 -3.04
N GLN A 112 -18.63 -10.21 -4.10
CA GLN A 112 -19.57 -10.18 -5.22
C GLN A 112 -20.98 -10.60 -4.78
N GLY A 113 -21.10 -11.68 -3.99
CA GLY A 113 -22.37 -12.19 -3.49
C GLY A 113 -23.09 -11.27 -2.50
N ASN A 114 -22.39 -10.28 -1.94
CA ASN A 114 -22.93 -9.33 -0.95
C ASN A 114 -22.91 -7.88 -1.45
N SER A 115 -22.81 -7.67 -2.76
CA SER A 115 -22.86 -6.34 -3.40
C SER A 115 -21.86 -5.33 -2.81
N ALA A 116 -20.64 -5.79 -2.50
CA ALA A 116 -19.58 -4.89 -2.05
C ALA A 116 -19.28 -3.84 -3.14
N ARG A 117 -19.07 -2.60 -2.73
CA ARG A 117 -18.76 -1.49 -3.66
C ARG A 117 -17.34 -1.61 -4.24
N ASN A 118 -16.46 -2.31 -3.55
CA ASN A 118 -15.06 -2.45 -3.93
C ASN A 118 -14.88 -3.41 -5.11
N GLN A 119 -13.90 -3.11 -5.97
CA GLN A 119 -13.59 -3.92 -7.15
C GLN A 119 -12.33 -4.75 -6.94
N VAL A 120 -12.45 -6.07 -6.95
CA VAL A 120 -11.29 -6.96 -6.74
C VAL A 120 -10.43 -7.04 -8.01
N ILE A 121 -9.12 -6.83 -7.83
CA ILE A 121 -8.09 -7.06 -8.84
C ILE A 121 -7.23 -8.24 -8.37
N LEU A 122 -7.22 -9.31 -9.16
CA LEU A 122 -6.28 -10.42 -9.03
C LEU A 122 -5.21 -10.25 -10.12
N PRO A 123 -4.02 -9.72 -9.81
CA PRO A 123 -3.04 -9.35 -10.81
C PRO A 123 -2.45 -10.58 -11.48
N TYR A 124 -2.36 -10.56 -12.80
CA TYR A 124 -1.79 -11.67 -13.54
C TYR A 124 -0.32 -11.93 -13.10
N PRO A 125 0.11 -13.19 -12.88
CA PRO A 125 1.43 -13.48 -12.30
C PRO A 125 2.62 -12.83 -13.03
N ARG A 126 2.54 -12.67 -14.36
CA ARG A 126 3.60 -11.99 -15.13
C ARG A 126 3.75 -10.52 -14.77
N VAL A 127 2.69 -9.82 -14.36
CA VAL A 127 2.76 -8.42 -13.91
C VAL A 127 3.60 -8.35 -12.64
N THR A 128 3.25 -9.16 -11.64
CA THR A 128 4.00 -9.24 -10.37
C THR A 128 5.45 -9.66 -10.59
N GLY A 129 5.70 -10.63 -11.48
CA GLY A 129 7.06 -11.05 -11.85
C GLY A 129 7.86 -9.92 -12.49
N SER A 130 7.25 -9.17 -13.42
CA SER A 130 7.90 -8.06 -14.11
C SER A 130 8.26 -6.92 -13.15
N MET A 131 7.36 -6.57 -12.22
CA MET A 131 7.63 -5.56 -11.19
C MET A 131 8.81 -5.98 -10.30
N LYS A 132 8.84 -7.25 -9.88
CA LYS A 132 9.95 -7.80 -9.07
C LYS A 132 11.26 -7.77 -9.84
N SER A 133 11.26 -8.19 -11.11
CA SER A 133 12.47 -8.20 -11.95
C SER A 133 13.00 -6.80 -12.23
N PHE A 134 12.11 -5.83 -12.49
CA PHE A 134 12.49 -4.43 -12.67
C PHE A 134 13.30 -3.92 -11.47
N TRP A 135 12.79 -4.07 -10.26
CA TRP A 135 13.48 -3.59 -9.07
C TRP A 135 14.79 -4.33 -8.78
N LYS A 136 14.84 -5.65 -9.02
CA LYS A 136 16.09 -6.42 -8.92
C LYS A 136 17.16 -5.89 -9.88
N ASN A 137 16.78 -5.59 -11.11
CA ASN A 137 17.69 -5.03 -12.12
C ASN A 137 18.10 -3.58 -11.80
N ASN A 138 17.34 -2.88 -10.96
CA ASN A 138 17.61 -1.52 -10.50
C ASN A 138 18.16 -1.49 -9.04
N GLY A 139 18.98 -2.48 -8.68
CA GLY A 139 19.79 -2.42 -7.47
C GLY A 139 19.13 -2.94 -6.18
N ILE A 140 17.88 -3.39 -6.22
CA ILE A 140 17.22 -4.00 -5.05
C ILE A 140 17.69 -5.45 -4.88
N ARG A 141 18.53 -5.67 -3.86
CA ARG A 141 19.13 -6.98 -3.55
C ARG A 141 18.39 -7.79 -2.48
N ALA A 142 17.28 -7.27 -1.95
CA ALA A 142 16.47 -7.98 -0.97
C ALA A 142 15.89 -9.27 -1.55
N GLN A 143 15.64 -10.27 -0.69
CA GLN A 143 14.99 -11.52 -1.10
C GLN A 143 13.57 -11.25 -1.63
N LYS A 144 12.83 -10.34 -0.98
CA LYS A 144 11.50 -9.89 -1.40
C LYS A 144 11.41 -8.37 -1.34
N ALA A 145 11.04 -7.73 -2.46
CA ALA A 145 10.67 -6.32 -2.48
C ALA A 145 9.33 -6.10 -1.74
N SER A 146 9.19 -4.99 -1.04
CA SER A 146 7.94 -4.63 -0.35
C SER A 146 6.81 -4.32 -1.34
N SER A 147 5.56 -4.51 -0.93
CA SER A 147 4.39 -4.06 -1.70
C SER A 147 4.47 -2.58 -2.03
N GLY A 148 4.96 -1.76 -1.09
CA GLY A 148 5.16 -0.33 -1.28
C GLY A 148 6.07 -0.04 -2.47
N LEU A 149 7.26 -0.62 -2.51
CA LEU A 149 8.21 -0.43 -3.61
C LEU A 149 7.65 -0.90 -4.96
N LEU A 150 6.98 -2.07 -4.99
CA LEU A 150 6.35 -2.56 -6.21
C LEU A 150 5.33 -1.55 -6.75
N PHE A 151 4.51 -0.96 -5.88
CA PHE A 151 3.49 0.02 -6.27
C PHE A 151 4.04 1.41 -6.57
N VAL A 152 5.19 1.81 -6.01
CA VAL A 152 5.91 2.99 -6.50
C VAL A 152 6.23 2.82 -7.99
N GLY A 153 6.74 1.65 -8.39
CA GLY A 153 7.03 1.37 -9.80
C GLY A 153 5.79 1.28 -10.68
N LEU A 154 4.63 0.90 -10.13
CA LEU A 154 3.36 0.96 -10.87
C LEU A 154 2.85 2.39 -10.99
N ALA A 155 2.96 3.19 -9.94
CA ALA A 155 2.53 4.59 -9.93
C ALA A 155 3.30 5.40 -10.98
N THR A 156 4.61 5.21 -11.13
CA THR A 156 5.39 5.90 -12.17
C THR A 156 4.99 5.55 -13.60
N GLN A 157 4.24 4.46 -13.82
CA GLN A 157 3.70 4.09 -15.14
C GLN A 157 2.28 4.63 -15.36
N LEU A 158 1.58 5.00 -14.30
CA LEU A 158 0.17 5.41 -14.33
C LEU A 158 -0.01 6.91 -14.07
N CYS A 159 1.02 7.62 -13.62
CA CYS A 159 0.90 8.97 -13.09
C CYS A 159 1.96 9.90 -13.67
N GLU A 160 1.61 11.16 -13.92
CA GLU A 160 2.58 12.20 -14.32
C GLU A 160 3.48 12.58 -13.13
N GLU A 161 2.88 12.79 -11.95
CA GLU A 161 3.59 13.12 -10.72
C GLU A 161 3.27 12.08 -9.62
N VAL A 162 4.32 11.62 -8.93
CA VAL A 162 4.22 10.62 -7.86
C VAL A 162 4.78 11.18 -6.57
N HIS A 163 3.92 11.30 -5.55
CA HIS A 163 4.26 11.74 -4.20
C HIS A 163 4.19 10.56 -3.23
N LEU A 164 5.27 10.33 -2.50
CA LEU A 164 5.41 9.26 -1.53
C LEU A 164 5.28 9.80 -0.11
N TYR A 165 4.47 9.13 0.70
CA TYR A 165 4.26 9.43 2.11
C TYR A 165 4.42 8.16 2.94
N GLY A 166 4.92 8.25 4.18
CA GLY A 166 5.02 7.08 5.06
C GLY A 166 6.09 6.05 4.67
N PHE A 167 7.02 6.40 3.77
CA PHE A 167 8.17 5.57 3.41
C PHE A 167 9.38 5.97 4.26
N TRP A 168 9.48 5.43 5.47
CA TRP A 168 10.55 5.77 6.42
C TRP A 168 10.91 4.55 7.28
N PRO A 169 12.10 3.95 7.09
CA PRO A 169 12.49 2.70 7.75
C PRO A 169 13.22 2.91 9.09
N PHE A 170 13.07 4.08 9.73
CA PHE A 170 13.83 4.42 10.92
C PHE A 170 12.90 4.70 12.10
N HIS A 171 13.38 4.42 13.31
CA HIS A 171 12.64 4.58 14.57
C HIS A 171 12.72 5.99 15.16
N SER A 172 13.26 6.95 14.40
CA SER A 172 13.29 8.36 14.75
C SER A 172 13.12 9.21 13.50
N ASP A 173 12.48 10.36 13.65
CA ASP A 173 12.46 11.37 12.60
C ASP A 173 13.75 12.21 12.62
N ARG A 174 13.82 13.20 11.72
CA ARG A 174 14.97 14.11 11.60
C ARG A 174 15.18 15.02 12.83
N ASN A 175 14.18 15.14 13.70
CA ASN A 175 14.20 15.93 14.93
C ASN A 175 14.39 15.05 16.17
N ASN A 176 14.81 13.80 16.01
CA ASN A 176 14.98 12.79 17.07
C ASN A 176 13.68 12.44 17.83
N ARG A 177 12.50 12.75 17.28
CA ARG A 177 11.25 12.22 17.83
C ARG A 177 11.20 10.74 17.56
N ARG A 178 10.93 9.95 18.61
CA ARG A 178 10.77 8.50 18.48
C ARG A 178 9.54 8.17 17.64
N LEU A 179 9.70 7.23 16.71
CA LEU A 179 8.65 6.73 15.84
C LEU A 179 8.40 5.24 16.11
N THR A 180 7.17 4.82 15.88
CA THR A 180 6.79 3.42 15.74
C THR A 180 7.06 2.93 14.32
N GLU A 181 7.03 1.61 14.13
CA GLU A 181 7.15 0.99 12.80
C GLU A 181 6.02 1.44 11.86
N HIS A 182 4.78 1.40 12.33
CA HIS A 182 3.62 1.87 11.58
C HIS A 182 2.93 3.03 12.30
N TYR A 183 2.12 3.81 11.57
CA TYR A 183 1.34 4.88 12.19
C TYR A 183 0.25 4.39 13.15
N TYR A 184 -0.07 3.08 13.11
CA TYR A 184 -1.15 2.44 13.89
C TYR A 184 -0.67 1.35 14.85
N ASP A 185 0.57 0.88 14.73
CA ASP A 185 1.15 -0.13 15.62
C ASP A 185 2.69 -0.07 15.63
N ASN A 186 3.34 -0.94 16.40
CA ASN A 186 4.79 -1.09 16.41
C ASN A 186 5.24 -2.50 16.00
N ALA A 187 4.56 -3.11 15.03
CA ALA A 187 4.87 -4.44 14.53
C ALA A 187 6.07 -4.39 13.56
N PHE A 188 7.17 -5.03 13.94
CA PHE A 188 8.39 -5.07 13.14
C PHE A 188 8.21 -5.79 11.80
N ALA A 189 8.87 -5.27 10.76
CA ALA A 189 8.92 -5.94 9.47
C ALA A 189 9.60 -7.32 9.56
N THR A 190 9.15 -8.26 8.73
CA THR A 190 9.81 -9.56 8.63
C THR A 190 11.20 -9.42 7.99
N LYS A 191 12.16 -10.28 8.39
CA LYS A 191 13.57 -10.27 7.93
C LYS A 191 13.75 -10.49 6.41
N PHE A 192 12.69 -10.79 5.66
CA PHE A 192 12.73 -11.04 4.22
C PHE A 192 12.86 -9.78 3.36
N HIS A 193 12.56 -8.61 3.95
CA HIS A 193 12.66 -7.32 3.31
C HIS A 193 13.92 -6.57 3.79
N ARG A 194 14.55 -5.80 2.90
CA ARG A 194 15.60 -4.85 3.25
C ARG A 194 15.08 -3.44 3.04
N ILE A 195 14.15 -3.00 3.89
CA ILE A 195 13.43 -1.73 3.71
C ILE A 195 14.39 -0.54 3.67
N SER A 196 15.51 -0.57 4.40
CA SER A 196 16.54 0.47 4.32
C SER A 196 17.19 0.57 2.92
N ASP A 197 17.36 -0.54 2.20
CA ASP A 197 17.88 -0.51 0.83
C ASP A 197 16.83 0.02 -0.15
N GLU A 198 15.56 -0.34 0.06
CA GLU A 198 14.45 0.21 -0.71
C GLU A 198 14.36 1.73 -0.52
N PHE A 199 14.45 2.20 0.73
CA PHE A 199 14.46 3.63 1.05
C PHE A 199 15.62 4.35 0.37
N ARG A 200 16.84 3.77 0.34
CA ARG A 200 17.97 4.36 -0.39
C ARG A 200 17.64 4.55 -1.87
N GLN A 201 16.96 3.59 -2.49
CA GLN A 201 16.52 3.70 -3.87
C GLN A 201 15.44 4.77 -4.05
N LEU A 202 14.46 4.84 -3.15
CA LEU A 202 13.44 5.89 -3.18
C LEU A 202 14.03 7.29 -3.00
N GLN A 203 15.02 7.44 -2.11
CA GLN A 203 15.76 8.68 -1.92
C GLN A 203 16.56 9.06 -3.17
N HIS A 204 17.16 8.08 -3.86
CA HIS A 204 17.84 8.34 -5.14
C HIS A 204 16.86 8.85 -6.19
N LEU A 205 15.70 8.21 -6.35
CA LEU A 205 14.65 8.65 -7.28
C LEU A 205 14.09 10.03 -6.92
N HIS A 206 14.03 10.36 -5.64
CA HIS A 206 13.68 11.70 -5.19
C HIS A 206 14.72 12.73 -5.62
N ASN A 207 16.00 12.45 -5.37
CA ASN A 207 17.09 13.37 -5.67
C ASN A 207 17.27 13.59 -7.19
N THR A 208 16.84 12.65 -8.02
CA THR A 208 16.87 12.78 -9.50
C THR A 208 15.57 13.33 -10.09
N GLY A 209 14.60 13.72 -9.26
CA GLY A 209 13.36 14.35 -9.70
C GLY A 209 12.33 13.39 -10.31
N VAL A 210 12.50 12.08 -10.16
CA VAL A 210 11.55 11.07 -10.68
C VAL A 210 10.27 11.02 -9.85
N LEU A 211 10.38 11.29 -8.55
CA LEU A 211 9.26 11.31 -7.61
C LEU A 211 9.53 12.26 -6.44
N ARG A 212 8.51 12.59 -5.66
CA ARG A 212 8.65 13.38 -4.43
C ARG A 212 8.55 12.47 -3.22
N LEU A 213 9.59 12.38 -2.40
CA LEU A 213 9.60 11.62 -1.15
C LEU A 213 9.38 12.57 0.03
N THR A 214 8.18 12.58 0.60
CA THR A 214 7.81 13.43 1.74
C THR A 214 8.24 12.77 3.05
N THR A 215 9.13 13.43 3.78
CA THR A 215 9.67 12.97 5.08
C THR A 215 9.55 14.00 6.21
N ASN A 216 8.88 15.12 5.93
CA ASN A 216 8.57 16.19 6.88
C ASN A 216 7.05 16.35 7.00
N ALA A 217 6.59 17.14 7.98
CA ALA A 217 5.20 17.56 8.06
C ALA A 217 4.78 18.35 6.81
N CYS A 218 3.51 18.24 6.45
CA CYS A 218 2.89 18.98 5.36
C CYS A 218 2.32 20.31 5.86
N GLN A 219 2.14 21.27 4.95
CA GLN A 219 1.62 22.61 5.23
C GLN A 219 0.16 22.76 4.81
#